data_AF-A0A9D5KC43-F1
#
_entry.id   AF-A0A9D5KC43-F1
#
_cell.length_a   1.000
_cell.length_b   1.000
_cell.length_c   1.000
_cell.angle_alpha   90.00
_cell.angle_beta   90.00
_cell.angle_gamma   90.00
#
_symmetry.space_group_name_H-M   'P 1'
#
loop_
_entity.id
_entity.type
_entity.pdbx_description
1 polymer ?
#
loop_
_entity_poly.entity_id
_entity_poly.type
_entity_poly.pdbx_seq_one_letter_code
_entity_poly.pdbx_strand_id
1 'polypeptide(L)'
;MQYFANGRMATEIITGSNCGMLQVFKLYYIQEISVNPLSFLARLLTGTRKWRSPNGEMTSNFRFFHDYKSLPMPRRRLAAMAAKLARGERLGGHTIIDVILCSDYRIRLLNKRFRRKDRATDVLAFPFNDRDLLGEIYISLQRAAVQARRYGLAYPQEVERLLVHGALHLRGYDHRTKQQRRRMESRERKYCALGGTRAR
;
A
#
# COMPACT_ATOMS: atom_id res chain seq x y z
N MET A 1 -1.75 -22.79 14.03
CA MET A 1 -3.05 -23.36 13.63
C MET A 1 -3.56 -22.62 12.43
N GLN A 2 -3.85 -23.38 11.37
CA GLN A 2 -4.38 -22.96 10.07
C GLN A 2 -5.78 -22.36 10.22
N TYR A 3 -6.14 -21.42 9.34
CA TYR A 3 -7.52 -21.22 8.93
C TYR A 3 -7.56 -20.98 7.42
N PHE A 4 -7.64 -22.09 6.67
CA PHE A 4 -8.46 -22.17 5.47
C PHE A 4 -9.79 -22.78 5.90
N ALA A 5 -10.91 -22.11 5.63
CA ALA A 5 -12.21 -22.75 5.66
C ALA A 5 -13.20 -21.99 4.74
N ASN A 6 -13.40 -22.57 3.56
CA ASN A 6 -14.67 -22.78 2.87
C ASN A 6 -15.65 -21.60 2.72
N GLY A 7 -15.69 -21.06 1.50
CA GLY A 7 -16.89 -20.44 0.94
C GLY A 7 -17.03 -20.89 -0.52
N ARG A 8 -17.88 -21.89 -0.75
CA ARG A 8 -18.18 -22.44 -2.09
C ARG A 8 -18.73 -21.33 -2.99
N MET A 9 -18.30 -21.31 -4.24
CA MET A 9 -18.88 -20.50 -5.30
C MET A 9 -20.30 -21.03 -5.57
N ALA A 10 -21.32 -20.26 -5.20
CA ALA A 10 -22.67 -20.47 -5.73
C ALA A 10 -22.78 -19.69 -7.04
N THR A 11 -22.63 -20.38 -8.16
CA THR A 11 -23.09 -19.90 -9.46
C THR A 11 -24.57 -20.20 -9.55
N GLU A 12 -25.44 -19.23 -9.23
CA GLU A 12 -26.83 -19.28 -9.66
C GLU A 12 -26.98 -18.55 -10.99
N ILE A 13 -27.22 -19.36 -12.01
CA ILE A 13 -27.69 -18.96 -13.32
C ILE A 13 -29.19 -18.69 -13.15
N ILE A 14 -29.61 -17.43 -13.24
CA ILE A 14 -31.03 -17.11 -13.37
C ILE A 14 -31.34 -17.01 -14.86
N THR A 15 -31.79 -18.14 -15.43
CA THR A 15 -32.57 -18.20 -16.67
C THR A 15 -33.94 -17.56 -16.42
N GLY A 16 -34.37 -16.70 -17.33
CA GLY A 16 -35.44 -15.72 -17.09
C GLY A 16 -36.85 -16.27 -16.91
N SER A 17 -37.74 -15.36 -16.51
CA SER A 17 -39.16 -15.34 -16.86
C SER A 17 -39.75 -13.95 -16.56
N ASN A 18 -40.76 -13.62 -17.37
CA ASN A 18 -41.46 -12.35 -17.51
C ASN A 18 -41.91 -11.61 -16.23
N CYS A 19 -42.19 -10.33 -16.46
CA CYS A 19 -43.22 -9.49 -15.83
C CYS A 19 -42.79 -8.62 -14.63
N GLY A 20 -42.67 -7.31 -14.91
CA GLY A 20 -43.46 -6.28 -14.24
C GLY A 20 -43.15 -5.95 -12.78
N MET A 21 -42.75 -4.69 -12.59
CA MET A 21 -42.98 -3.81 -11.42
C MET A 21 -41.75 -3.47 -10.58
N LEU A 22 -41.69 -2.17 -10.23
CA LEU A 22 -40.77 -1.44 -9.34
C LEU A 22 -39.47 -1.00 -10.03
N GLN A 23 -39.45 0.13 -10.77
CA GLN A 23 -39.46 1.48 -10.19
C GLN A 23 -38.80 1.50 -8.80
N VAL A 24 -37.51 1.81 -8.75
CA VAL A 24 -36.86 2.96 -8.08
C VAL A 24 -35.36 2.65 -8.10
N PHE A 25 -34.56 3.50 -8.73
CA PHE A 25 -33.16 3.86 -8.38
C PHE A 25 -32.54 4.57 -9.59
N LYS A 26 -33.17 5.70 -9.95
CA LYS A 26 -32.48 6.81 -10.63
C LYS A 26 -31.96 7.72 -9.51
N LEU A 27 -30.76 8.25 -9.70
CA LEU A 27 -30.07 9.25 -8.86
C LEU A 27 -29.20 8.67 -7.73
N TYR A 28 -27.94 8.34 -8.07
CA TYR A 28 -26.73 8.78 -7.34
C TYR A 28 -25.54 8.60 -8.29
N TYR A 29 -25.58 9.34 -9.39
CA TYR A 29 -24.45 9.58 -10.28
C TYR A 29 -24.16 11.06 -10.15
N ILE A 30 -22.93 11.42 -9.79
CA ILE A 30 -22.34 12.75 -9.55
C ILE A 30 -21.89 12.93 -8.08
N GLN A 31 -20.58 13.23 -7.94
CA GLN A 31 -19.79 13.50 -6.72
C GLN A 31 -19.25 12.31 -5.91
N GLU A 32 -18.29 11.54 -6.43
CA GLU A 32 -17.25 10.90 -5.58
C GLU A 32 -15.90 10.78 -6.31
N ILE A 33 -15.29 11.92 -6.62
CA ILE A 33 -13.86 12.01 -6.91
C ILE A 33 -13.17 12.35 -5.60
N SER A 34 -12.73 11.37 -4.78
CA SER A 34 -11.60 11.56 -3.84
C SER A 34 -11.20 10.34 -3.00
N VAL A 35 -11.96 9.25 -2.92
CA VAL A 35 -11.60 8.16 -2.00
C VAL A 35 -11.80 6.78 -2.61
N ASN A 36 -10.96 6.46 -3.60
CA ASN A 36 -10.96 5.11 -4.14
C ASN A 36 -9.75 4.28 -3.76
N PRO A 37 -9.91 3.34 -2.80
CA PRO A 37 -9.20 2.08 -2.81
C PRO A 37 -9.78 1.09 -3.86
N LEU A 38 -10.66 1.56 -4.76
CA LEU A 38 -11.14 0.80 -5.93
C LEU A 38 -10.03 0.43 -6.94
N SER A 39 -8.72 0.60 -6.69
CA SER A 39 -7.72 -0.07 -7.55
C SER A 39 -7.92 -1.59 -7.51
N PHE A 40 -8.21 -2.14 -6.33
CA PHE A 40 -8.45 -3.58 -6.14
C PHE A 40 -9.86 -4.03 -6.57
N LEU A 41 -10.92 -3.31 -6.13
CA LEU A 41 -12.31 -3.68 -6.43
C LEU A 41 -12.73 -3.33 -7.87
N ALA A 42 -12.21 -2.27 -8.50
CA ALA A 42 -12.44 -2.02 -9.92
C ALA A 42 -11.76 -3.10 -10.77
N ARG A 43 -10.51 -3.50 -10.45
CA ARG A 43 -9.83 -4.63 -11.11
C ARG A 43 -10.63 -5.94 -11.05
N LEU A 44 -11.28 -6.21 -9.92
CA LEU A 44 -12.07 -7.43 -9.71
C LEU A 44 -13.40 -7.40 -10.47
N LEU A 45 -14.07 -6.24 -10.53
CA LEU A 45 -15.39 -6.09 -11.15
C LEU A 45 -15.35 -5.87 -12.68
N THR A 46 -14.28 -5.25 -13.22
CA THR A 46 -14.21 -4.91 -14.65
C THR A 46 -13.42 -5.92 -15.50
N GLY A 47 -12.75 -6.91 -14.89
CA GLY A 47 -11.95 -7.91 -15.62
C GLY A 47 -10.77 -7.33 -16.44
N THR A 48 -10.49 -6.04 -16.33
CA THR A 48 -9.52 -5.34 -17.18
C THR A 48 -8.08 -5.59 -16.68
N ARG A 49 -7.36 -6.51 -17.33
CA ARG A 49 -5.93 -6.82 -17.10
C ARG A 49 -4.95 -5.68 -17.40
N LYS A 50 -5.39 -4.54 -17.92
CA LYS A 50 -4.51 -3.52 -18.48
C LYS A 50 -4.94 -2.12 -18.06
N TRP A 51 -4.72 -1.79 -16.80
CA TRP A 51 -4.71 -0.39 -16.39
C TRP A 51 -3.26 0.13 -16.35
N ARG A 52 -2.93 1.04 -17.27
CA ARG A 52 -1.71 1.86 -17.26
C ARG A 52 -2.05 3.17 -16.56
N SER A 53 -1.33 3.51 -15.48
CA SER A 53 -1.49 4.82 -14.84
C SER A 53 -0.98 5.92 -15.76
N PRO A 54 -1.70 7.05 -15.93
CA PRO A 54 -1.24 8.13 -16.79
C PRO A 54 0.04 8.83 -16.30
N ASN A 55 0.38 8.79 -15.00
CA ASN A 55 1.35 9.74 -14.42
C ASN A 55 2.27 9.20 -13.29
N GLY A 56 2.43 7.88 -13.15
CA GLY A 56 3.30 7.31 -12.09
C GLY A 56 4.77 7.26 -12.50
N GLU A 57 5.68 7.81 -11.68
CA GLU A 57 7.12 7.62 -11.89
C GLU A 57 7.49 6.17 -11.58
N MET A 58 7.89 5.42 -12.62
CA MET A 58 8.38 4.05 -12.47
C MET A 58 9.89 4.06 -12.30
N THR A 59 10.36 3.51 -11.20
CA THR A 59 11.79 3.37 -10.92
C THR A 59 12.03 1.90 -10.60
N SER A 60 12.51 1.12 -11.58
CA SER A 60 12.63 -0.34 -11.48
C SER A 60 11.27 -1.01 -11.16
N ASN A 61 11.22 -1.80 -10.09
CA ASN A 61 10.06 -2.56 -9.63
C ASN A 61 9.02 -1.73 -8.85
N PHE A 62 9.21 -0.41 -8.71
CA PHE A 62 8.33 0.44 -7.91
C PHE A 62 7.65 1.51 -8.77
N ARG A 63 6.34 1.72 -8.55
CA ARG A 63 5.58 2.84 -9.10
C ARG A 63 5.08 3.73 -7.97
N PHE A 64 5.34 5.03 -8.07
CA PHE A 64 4.95 5.99 -7.04
C PHE A 64 3.71 6.79 -7.44
N PHE A 65 2.77 6.93 -6.50
CA PHE A 65 1.56 7.73 -6.61
C PHE A 65 1.54 8.76 -5.49
N HIS A 66 1.31 10.03 -5.82
CA HIS A 66 1.35 11.13 -4.88
C HIS A 66 -0.04 11.77 -4.72
N ASP A 67 -0.83 11.20 -3.83
CA ASP A 67 -2.23 11.61 -3.59
C ASP A 67 -2.31 12.84 -2.66
N TYR A 68 -1.32 13.03 -1.78
CA TYR A 68 -1.33 14.11 -0.80
C TYR A 68 -0.35 15.24 -1.13
N LYS A 69 -0.76 16.13 -2.04
CA LYS A 69 0.10 17.19 -2.62
C LYS A 69 0.59 18.26 -1.64
N SER A 70 0.00 18.36 -0.45
CA SER A 70 0.37 19.38 0.56
C SER A 70 1.71 19.11 1.23
N LEU A 71 2.30 17.92 1.09
CA LEU A 71 3.66 17.64 1.50
C LEU A 71 4.49 17.15 0.32
N PRO A 72 5.78 17.50 0.23
CA PRO A 72 6.58 17.11 -0.92
C PRO A 72 6.87 15.61 -0.91
N MET A 73 6.86 15.01 -2.10
CA MET A 73 7.40 13.68 -2.35
C MET A 73 8.92 13.79 -2.56
N PRO A 74 9.77 13.13 -1.74
CA PRO A 74 11.22 13.16 -1.92
C PRO A 74 11.66 12.26 -3.10
N ARG A 75 11.35 12.66 -4.34
CA ARG A 75 11.44 11.85 -5.57
C ARG A 75 12.79 11.15 -5.75
N ARG A 76 13.89 11.92 -5.79
CA ARG A 76 15.25 11.39 -6.02
C ARG A 76 15.65 10.33 -4.98
N ARG A 77 15.28 10.58 -3.73
CA ARG A 77 15.58 9.73 -2.57
C ARG A 77 14.78 8.42 -2.62
N LEU A 78 13.48 8.52 -2.90
CA LEU A 78 12.63 7.35 -3.11
C LEU A 78 13.05 6.51 -4.31
N ALA A 79 13.39 7.14 -5.43
CA ALA A 79 13.90 6.46 -6.62
C ALA A 79 15.19 5.68 -6.33
N ALA A 80 16.15 6.33 -5.66
CA ALA A 80 17.41 5.68 -5.28
C ALA A 80 17.18 4.53 -4.29
N MET A 81 16.30 4.72 -3.30
CA MET A 81 15.98 3.67 -2.33
C MET A 81 15.22 2.50 -2.96
N ALA A 82 14.27 2.77 -3.86
CA ALA A 82 13.56 1.75 -4.63
C ALA A 82 14.52 0.89 -5.46
N ALA A 83 15.47 1.52 -6.18
CA ALA A 83 16.49 0.80 -6.92
C ALA A 83 17.43 -0.02 -6.02
N LYS A 84 17.73 0.46 -4.80
CA LYS A 84 18.51 -0.29 -3.80
C LYS A 84 17.73 -1.49 -3.27
N LEU A 85 16.45 -1.33 -2.98
CA LEU A 85 15.55 -2.40 -2.52
C LEU A 85 15.34 -3.47 -3.61
N ALA A 86 15.09 -3.06 -4.84
CA ALA A 86 14.91 -3.96 -5.97
C ALA A 86 16.10 -4.91 -6.15
N ARG A 87 17.32 -4.35 -6.15
CA ARG A 87 18.56 -5.14 -6.22
C ARG A 87 18.81 -5.97 -4.96
N GLY A 88 18.65 -5.37 -3.78
CA GLY A 88 19.03 -5.98 -2.50
C GLY A 88 18.10 -7.10 -2.03
N GLU A 89 16.81 -7.01 -2.33
CA GLU A 89 15.80 -8.04 -2.01
C GLU A 89 15.48 -8.94 -3.22
N ARG A 90 16.25 -8.82 -4.32
CA ARG A 90 16.15 -9.62 -5.55
C ARG A 90 14.72 -9.68 -6.08
N LEU A 91 14.09 -8.51 -6.24
CA LEU A 91 12.77 -8.43 -6.85
C LEU A 91 12.89 -8.91 -8.31
N GLY A 92 12.02 -9.85 -8.71
CA GLY A 92 12.03 -10.40 -10.07
C GLY A 92 11.74 -9.32 -11.12
N GLY A 93 12.23 -9.49 -12.35
CA GLY A 93 12.12 -8.48 -13.41
C GLY A 93 10.68 -8.05 -13.75
N HIS A 94 9.68 -8.89 -13.45
CA HIS A 94 8.26 -8.61 -13.70
C HIS A 94 7.48 -8.20 -12.45
N THR A 95 8.11 -8.16 -11.28
CA THR A 95 7.43 -7.89 -10.02
C THR A 95 7.26 -6.39 -9.81
N ILE A 96 6.04 -5.89 -9.68
CA ILE A 96 5.75 -4.48 -9.42
C ILE A 96 5.30 -4.29 -7.97
N ILE A 97 5.62 -3.14 -7.37
CA ILE A 97 5.10 -2.66 -6.09
C ILE A 97 4.57 -1.24 -6.32
N ASP A 98 3.31 -1.03 -5.97
CA ASP A 98 2.69 0.30 -6.03
C ASP A 98 2.86 0.98 -4.67
N VAL A 99 3.40 2.20 -4.66
CA VAL A 99 3.62 3.00 -3.45
C VAL A 99 2.76 4.26 -3.51
N ILE A 100 1.83 4.39 -2.58
CA ILE A 100 0.87 5.48 -2.51
C ILE A 100 1.23 6.38 -1.31
N LEU A 101 1.66 7.60 -1.62
CA LEU A 101 1.92 8.66 -0.65
C LEU A 101 0.63 9.43 -0.40
N CYS A 102 0.08 9.30 0.80
CA CYS A 102 -1.28 9.73 1.11
C CYS A 102 -1.39 10.55 2.40
N SER A 103 -2.62 11.00 2.69
CA SER A 103 -2.98 11.72 3.90
C SER A 103 -3.28 10.76 5.07
N ASP A 104 -3.29 11.32 6.28
CA ASP A 104 -3.75 10.64 7.50
C ASP A 104 -5.20 10.17 7.38
N TYR A 105 -6.04 10.98 6.73
CA TYR A 105 -7.43 10.64 6.49
C TYR A 105 -7.53 9.36 5.67
N ARG A 106 -6.83 9.29 4.52
CA ARG A 106 -6.85 8.11 3.64
C ARG A 106 -6.32 6.86 4.35
N ILE A 107 -5.18 6.95 5.03
CA ILE A 107 -4.62 5.77 5.71
C ILE A 107 -5.45 5.33 6.91
N ARG A 108 -6.13 6.25 7.61
CA ARG A 108 -7.08 5.94 8.69
C ARG A 108 -8.27 5.14 8.17
N LEU A 109 -8.85 5.55 7.03
CA LEU A 109 -9.96 4.81 6.41
C LEU A 109 -9.54 3.36 6.06
N LEU A 110 -8.34 3.20 5.49
CA LEU A 110 -7.78 1.88 5.18
C LEU A 110 -7.54 1.05 6.45
N ASN A 111 -6.98 1.66 7.50
CA ASN A 111 -6.71 0.98 8.76
C ASN A 111 -8.01 0.54 9.45
N LYS A 112 -9.06 1.36 9.40
CA LYS A 112 -10.40 1.01 9.89
C LYS A 112 -10.96 -0.17 9.10
N ARG A 113 -10.95 -0.09 7.77
CA ARG A 113 -11.54 -1.09 6.88
C ARG A 113 -10.86 -2.46 6.97
N PHE A 114 -9.52 -2.49 6.90
CA PHE A 114 -8.78 -3.75 6.76
C PHE A 114 -8.20 -4.29 8.07
N ARG A 115 -8.02 -3.43 9.08
CA ARG A 115 -7.44 -3.83 10.38
C ARG A 115 -8.35 -3.55 11.57
N ARG A 116 -9.59 -3.06 11.34
CA ARG A 116 -10.57 -2.68 12.38
C ARG A 116 -10.00 -1.67 13.39
N LYS A 117 -9.12 -0.78 12.94
CA LYS A 117 -8.46 0.25 13.77
C LYS A 117 -8.77 1.64 13.23
N ASP A 118 -9.66 2.36 13.89
CA ASP A 118 -10.09 3.71 13.49
C ASP A 118 -9.09 4.79 13.93
N ARG A 119 -7.86 4.69 13.42
CA ARG A 119 -6.79 5.68 13.64
C ARG A 119 -5.82 5.69 12.47
N ALA A 120 -5.20 6.85 12.23
CA ALA A 120 -4.11 6.93 11.27
C ALA A 120 -2.91 6.07 11.74
N THR A 121 -2.20 5.50 10.79
CA THR A 121 -0.91 4.83 10.99
C THR A 121 0.08 5.42 10.01
N ASP A 122 1.36 5.12 10.18
CA ASP A 122 2.43 5.63 9.31
C ASP A 122 2.53 4.88 7.99
N VAL A 123 2.41 3.56 8.02
CA VAL A 123 2.47 2.72 6.82
C VAL A 123 1.53 1.52 6.91
N LEU A 124 0.93 1.16 5.77
CA LEU A 124 0.21 -0.09 5.55
C LEU A 124 0.77 -0.77 4.30
N ALA A 125 1.03 -2.07 4.40
CA ALA A 125 1.42 -2.90 3.26
C ALA A 125 0.35 -3.96 3.03
N PHE A 126 -0.08 -4.09 1.78
CA PHE A 126 -1.08 -5.06 1.32
C PHE A 126 -0.43 -5.97 0.28
N PRO A 127 -0.03 -7.19 0.66
CA PRO A 127 0.49 -8.15 -0.30
C PRO A 127 -0.63 -8.67 -1.20
N PHE A 128 -0.33 -8.86 -2.47
CA PHE A 128 -1.22 -9.50 -3.43
C PHE A 128 -0.69 -10.88 -3.83
N ASN A 129 -1.60 -11.78 -4.20
CA ASN A 129 -1.25 -13.10 -4.71
C ASN A 129 -1.23 -13.10 -6.26
N ASP A 130 -0.60 -12.07 -6.84
CA ASP A 130 -0.46 -11.88 -8.27
C ASP A 130 1.02 -12.05 -8.66
N ARG A 131 1.29 -12.65 -9.83
CA ARG A 131 2.66 -12.89 -10.31
C ARG A 131 3.37 -11.59 -10.68
N ASP A 132 2.63 -10.61 -11.19
CA ASP A 132 3.20 -9.38 -11.75
C ASP A 132 3.13 -8.21 -10.76
N LEU A 133 2.26 -8.28 -9.74
CA LEU A 133 2.10 -7.22 -8.74
C LEU A 133 2.21 -7.82 -7.33
N LEU A 134 3.32 -7.51 -6.64
CA LEU A 134 3.59 -8.02 -5.30
C LEU A 134 2.65 -7.42 -4.25
N GLY A 135 2.22 -6.17 -4.44
CA GLY A 135 1.35 -5.49 -3.50
C GLY A 135 1.37 -3.97 -3.59
N GLU A 136 0.64 -3.38 -2.65
CA GLU A 136 0.54 -1.94 -2.45
C GLU A 136 1.13 -1.53 -1.08
N ILE A 137 1.82 -0.38 -1.05
CA ILE A 137 2.32 0.26 0.17
C ILE A 137 1.69 1.65 0.27
N TYR A 138 0.96 1.90 1.35
CA TYR A 138 0.40 3.21 1.66
C TYR A 138 1.24 3.86 2.75
N ILE A 139 1.74 5.07 2.52
CA ILE A 139 2.54 5.85 3.46
C ILE A 139 1.82 7.15 3.76
N SER A 140 1.58 7.46 5.04
CA SER A 140 1.11 8.79 5.42
C SER A 140 2.28 9.77 5.49
N LEU A 141 2.26 10.79 4.64
CA LEU A 141 3.26 11.87 4.66
C LEU A 141 3.13 12.72 5.93
N GLN A 142 1.92 12.89 6.47
CA GLN A 142 1.69 13.63 7.70
C GLN A 142 2.30 12.90 8.90
N ARG A 143 2.11 11.58 9.02
CA ARG A 143 2.78 10.79 10.07
C ARG A 143 4.29 10.77 9.89
N ALA A 144 4.78 10.67 8.66
CA ALA A 144 6.21 10.75 8.38
C ALA A 144 6.80 12.09 8.86
N ALA A 145 6.13 13.21 8.60
CA ALA A 145 6.58 14.53 9.07
C ALA A 145 6.60 14.64 10.61
N VAL A 146 5.55 14.14 11.28
CA VAL A 146 5.50 14.13 12.76
C VAL A 146 6.59 13.24 13.35
N GLN A 147 6.81 12.04 12.80
CA GLN A 147 7.84 11.11 13.26
C GLN A 147 9.24 11.66 13.02
N ALA A 148 9.50 12.25 11.85
CA ALA A 148 10.78 12.88 11.53
C ALA A 148 11.15 13.93 12.58
N ARG A 149 10.22 14.84 12.92
CA ARG A 149 10.43 15.83 13.98
C ARG A 149 10.67 15.19 15.34
N ARG A 150 9.85 14.21 15.73
CA ARG A 150 9.96 13.50 17.02
C ARG A 150 11.31 12.82 17.20
N TYR A 151 11.89 12.29 16.13
CA TYR A 151 13.14 11.54 16.17
C TYR A 151 14.37 12.36 15.75
N GLY A 152 14.22 13.67 15.50
CA GLY A 152 15.33 14.52 15.04
C GLY A 152 15.87 14.12 13.66
N LEU A 153 15.05 13.51 12.81
CA LEU A 153 15.41 13.08 11.46
C LEU A 153 14.90 14.07 10.42
N ALA A 154 15.54 14.10 9.25
CA ALA A 154 15.01 14.83 8.11
C ALA A 154 13.75 14.10 7.58
N TYR A 155 12.71 14.86 7.22
CA TYR A 155 11.47 14.32 6.67
C TYR A 155 11.70 13.29 5.54
N PRO A 156 12.56 13.53 4.53
CA PRO A 156 12.83 12.56 3.49
C PRO A 156 13.41 11.23 3.99
N GLN A 157 14.22 11.24 5.05
CA GLN A 157 14.78 10.01 5.64
C GLN A 157 13.68 9.14 6.26
N GLU A 158 12.68 9.77 6.88
CA GLU A 158 11.56 9.04 7.48
C GLU A 158 10.65 8.43 6.40
N VAL A 159 10.41 9.13 5.29
CA VAL A 159 9.64 8.58 4.16
C VAL A 159 10.38 7.39 3.52
N GLU A 160 11.70 7.49 3.31
CA GLU A 160 12.54 6.37 2.82
C GLU A 160 12.45 5.16 3.75
N ARG A 161 12.52 5.41 5.06
CA ARG A 161 12.42 4.35 6.06
C ARG A 161 11.06 3.66 6.02
N LEU A 162 9.97 4.41 5.87
CA LEU A 162 8.62 3.85 5.75
C LEU A 162 8.47 3.03 4.45
N LEU A 163 9.10 3.45 3.36
CA LEU A 163 9.17 2.66 2.13
C LEU A 163 9.90 1.33 2.36
N VAL A 164 11.08 1.34 2.98
CA VAL A 164 11.83 0.12 3.32
C VAL A 164 11.00 -0.79 4.23
N HIS A 165 10.39 -0.23 5.27
CA HIS A 165 9.56 -0.98 6.20
C HIS A 165 8.37 -1.67 5.50
N GLY A 166 7.64 -0.93 4.66
CA GLY A 166 6.54 -1.47 3.87
C GLY A 166 6.99 -2.56 2.90
N ALA A 167 8.10 -2.35 2.18
CA ALA A 167 8.63 -3.32 1.23
C ALA A 167 9.10 -4.61 1.91
N LEU A 168 9.73 -4.52 3.10
CA LEU A 168 10.12 -5.69 3.89
C LEU A 168 8.87 -6.48 4.34
N HIS A 169 7.79 -5.82 4.72
CA HIS A 169 6.53 -6.50 5.02
C HIS A 169 5.96 -7.26 3.81
N LEU A 170 6.03 -6.69 2.59
CA LEU A 170 5.64 -7.40 1.37
C LEU A 170 6.53 -8.62 1.06
N ARG A 171 7.78 -8.62 1.55
CA ARG A 171 8.70 -9.77 1.44
C ARG A 171 8.54 -10.80 2.57
N GLY A 172 7.54 -10.63 3.44
CA GLY A 172 7.24 -11.57 4.52
C GLY A 172 8.07 -11.36 5.79
N TYR A 173 8.84 -10.26 5.89
CA TYR A 173 9.40 -9.87 7.17
C TYR A 173 8.28 -9.36 8.09
N ASP A 174 8.32 -9.77 9.35
CA ASP A 174 7.42 -9.26 10.39
C ASP A 174 8.24 -8.95 11.65
N HIS A 175 7.59 -8.44 12.67
CA HIS A 175 8.18 -7.92 13.90
C HIS A 175 7.31 -8.20 15.14
N ARG A 176 6.46 -9.25 15.07
CA ARG A 176 5.58 -9.68 16.17
C ARG A 176 6.36 -10.31 17.32
N THR A 177 7.44 -11.03 17.03
CA THR A 177 8.33 -11.61 18.05
C THR A 177 9.66 -10.85 18.14
N LYS A 178 10.38 -10.99 19.26
CA LYS A 178 11.71 -10.38 19.45
C LYS A 178 12.70 -10.80 18.36
N GLN A 179 12.70 -12.09 17.97
CA GLN A 179 13.58 -12.61 16.93
C GLN A 179 13.24 -12.04 15.55
N GLN A 180 11.96 -12.02 15.19
CA GLN A 180 11.48 -11.44 13.94
C GLN A 180 11.83 -9.95 13.85
N ARG A 181 11.58 -9.21 14.93
CA ARG A 181 11.95 -7.80 15.05
C ARG A 181 13.44 -7.57 14.82
N ARG A 182 14.32 -8.33 15.49
CA ARG A 182 15.79 -8.20 15.30
C ARG A 182 16.20 -8.43 13.85
N ARG A 183 15.61 -9.41 13.17
CA ARG A 183 15.86 -9.70 11.75
C ARG A 183 15.40 -8.54 10.86
N MET A 184 14.19 -8.03 11.08
CA MET A 184 13.65 -6.90 10.31
C MET A 184 14.47 -5.63 10.54
N GLU A 185 14.81 -5.31 11.79
CA GLU A 185 15.64 -4.15 12.13
C GLU A 185 17.05 -4.23 11.53
N SER A 186 17.67 -5.41 11.52
CA SER A 186 18.95 -5.63 10.83
C SER A 186 18.83 -5.34 9.33
N ARG A 187 17.73 -5.76 8.70
CA ARG A 187 17.46 -5.45 7.30
C ARG A 187 17.18 -3.97 7.06
N GLU A 188 16.40 -3.32 7.91
CA GLU A 188 16.16 -1.87 7.83
C GLU A 188 17.48 -1.09 7.89
N ARG A 189 18.38 -1.44 8.82
CA ARG A 189 19.72 -0.83 8.97
C ARG A 189 20.62 -1.01 7.74
N LYS A 190 20.48 -2.11 6.99
CA LYS A 190 21.22 -2.32 5.74
C LYS A 190 20.83 -1.29 4.66
N TYR A 191 19.57 -0.89 4.61
CA TYR A 191 19.06 0.03 3.60
C TYR A 191 19.18 1.48 4.02
N CYS A 192 18.68 1.79 5.22
CA CYS A 192 18.70 3.14 5.76
C CYS A 192 19.94 3.30 6.64
N ALA A 193 20.82 4.23 6.28
CA ALA A 193 21.83 4.74 7.20
C ALA A 193 21.13 5.63 8.24
N LEU A 194 20.35 5.02 9.14
CA LEU A 194 19.75 5.72 10.27
C LEU A 194 20.88 5.95 11.28
N GLY A 195 21.49 7.13 11.24
CA GLY A 195 22.23 7.65 12.37
C GLY A 195 21.25 7.86 13.53
N GLY A 196 21.54 7.26 14.67
CA GLY A 196 20.70 7.37 15.87
C GLY A 196 20.01 6.05 16.22
N THR A 197 20.49 5.46 17.31
CA THR A 197 19.83 4.39 18.05
C THR A 197 18.39 4.78 18.35
N ARG A 198 17.44 4.03 17.79
CA ARG A 198 16.04 4.11 18.22
C ARG A 198 15.93 3.55 19.64
N ALA A 199 15.60 4.40 20.61
CA ALA A 199 14.80 3.94 21.74
C ALA A 199 13.35 3.83 21.24
N ARG A 200 12.89 2.60 20.99
CA ARG A 200 11.49 2.27 20.66
C ARG A 200 10.85 1.58 21.83
#